data_AF-A0A3G2HTE6-F1
#
_entry.id   AF-A0A3G2HTE6-F1
#
_cell.length_a   1.000
_cell.length_b   1.000
_cell.length_c   1.000
_cell.angle_alpha   90.00
_cell.angle_beta   90.00
_cell.angle_gamma   90.00
#
_symmetry.space_group_name_H-M   'P 1'
#
loop_
_entity.id
_entity.type
_entity.pdbx_description
1 polymer ?
#
loop_
_entity_poly.entity_id
_entity_poly.type
_entity_poly.pdbx_seq_one_letter_code
_entity_poly.pdbx_strand_id
1 'polypeptide(L)'
;MKLMTTKSNISTLWLMKHSALSYANQWFMTDRKFMKELRKNGSWEIDTAVLGVLAAKYMVARGFKTEKNNPLSKSQRWVTAAAHLTAAVQSAEQVEVKVHSLAIELGKVAPVKSTSGYLLSAATKFLWFAGEHEVRILDKRAVDALGRLRGVRGKLGVDYEQYAAVWKDQFDAHKEVLAKTLADLPCQLLWTCIPSDVHAEAETVFKELWFSDRVFDKYLWTLGVGANGGATSFV
;
A
#
# COMPACT_ATOMS: atom_id res chain seq x y z
N MET A 1 35.45 -17.82 19.67
CA MET A 1 34.41 -16.77 19.53
C MET A 1 34.57 -16.12 18.15
N LYS A 2 33.71 -16.45 17.18
CA LYS A 2 33.69 -15.75 15.88
C LYS A 2 32.88 -14.47 16.04
N LEU A 3 33.53 -13.31 15.92
CA LEU A 3 32.87 -12.02 15.77
C LEU A 3 32.07 -12.03 14.45
N MET A 4 30.77 -12.26 14.54
CA MET A 4 29.81 -11.94 13.49
C MET A 4 29.33 -10.51 13.72
N THR A 5 29.98 -9.54 13.08
CA THR A 5 29.54 -8.14 13.10
C THR A 5 29.32 -7.59 11.68
N THR A 6 28.17 -6.90 11.55
CA THR A 6 27.95 -5.65 10.80
C THR A 6 27.77 -5.62 9.27
N LYS A 7 27.56 -6.73 8.55
CA LYS A 7 27.11 -6.62 7.13
C LYS A 7 25.60 -6.36 6.94
N SER A 8 24.76 -6.56 7.96
CA SER A 8 23.29 -6.44 7.82
C SER A 8 22.76 -5.00 7.92
N ASN A 9 23.31 -4.16 8.80
CA ASN A 9 22.66 -2.90 9.17
C ASN A 9 22.78 -1.78 8.13
N ILE A 10 23.88 -1.74 7.37
CA ILE A 10 24.08 -0.72 6.33
C ILE A 10 23.07 -0.91 5.19
N SER A 11 22.77 -2.17 4.84
CA SER A 11 21.79 -2.47 3.79
C SER A 11 20.37 -2.08 4.20
N THR A 12 19.96 -2.39 5.44
CA THR A 12 18.62 -2.06 5.94
C THR A 12 18.41 -0.55 6.07
N LEU A 13 19.36 0.18 6.69
CA LEU A 13 19.23 1.63 6.85
C LEU A 13 19.18 2.35 5.51
N TRP A 14 20.06 1.98 4.57
CA TRP A 14 20.06 2.58 3.24
C TRP A 14 18.74 2.30 2.50
N LEU A 15 18.25 1.05 2.55
CA LEU A 15 17.00 0.68 1.89
C LEU A 15 15.79 1.39 2.51
N MET A 16 15.80 1.60 3.83
CA MET A 16 14.77 2.37 4.52
C MET A 16 14.80 3.85 4.10
N LYS A 17 15.99 4.49 4.05
CA LYS A 17 16.15 5.87 3.57
C LYS A 17 15.68 6.03 2.13
N HIS A 18 16.07 5.12 1.25
CA HIS A 18 15.57 5.09 -0.13
C HIS A 18 14.04 4.97 -0.17
N SER A 19 13.46 4.09 0.64
CA SER A 19 12.01 3.88 0.70
C SER A 19 11.27 5.11 1.24
N ALA A 20 11.83 5.80 2.23
CA ALA A 20 11.28 7.03 2.78
C ALA A 20 11.24 8.16 1.74
N LEU A 21 12.35 8.42 1.06
CA LEU A 21 12.40 9.39 -0.05
C LEU A 21 11.46 9.02 -1.19
N SER A 22 11.46 7.74 -1.60
CA SER A 22 10.61 7.26 -2.68
C SER A 22 9.13 7.40 -2.34
N TYR A 23 8.73 7.10 -1.09
CA TYR A 23 7.35 7.27 -0.66
C TYR A 23 6.97 8.74 -0.48
N ALA A 24 7.87 9.59 0.04
CA ALA A 24 7.63 11.04 0.13
C ALA A 24 7.31 11.63 -1.25
N ASN A 25 8.12 11.29 -2.27
CA ASN A 25 7.85 11.68 -3.65
C ASN A 25 6.51 11.11 -4.15
N GLN A 26 6.25 9.83 -3.94
CA GLN A 26 4.99 9.20 -4.37
C GLN A 26 3.76 9.88 -3.73
N TRP A 27 3.83 10.22 -2.45
CA TRP A 27 2.76 10.89 -1.73
C TRP A 27 2.43 12.24 -2.34
N PHE A 28 3.43 13.13 -2.47
CA PHE A 28 3.22 14.49 -2.96
C PHE A 28 2.92 14.56 -4.45
N MET A 29 3.46 13.65 -5.25
CA MET A 29 3.25 13.63 -6.70
C MET A 29 1.99 12.90 -7.13
N THR A 30 1.48 11.96 -6.32
CA THR A 30 0.35 11.12 -6.73
C THR A 30 -0.64 10.82 -5.60
N ASP A 31 -0.23 10.20 -4.50
CA ASP A 31 -1.20 9.57 -3.59
C ASP A 31 -2.11 10.59 -2.90
N ARG A 32 -1.54 11.72 -2.50
CA ARG A 32 -2.28 12.85 -1.92
C ARG A 32 -3.40 13.33 -2.84
N LYS A 33 -3.14 13.41 -4.15
CA LYS A 33 -4.13 13.81 -5.16
C LYS A 33 -5.25 12.79 -5.24
N PHE A 34 -4.93 11.50 -5.38
CA PHE A 34 -5.95 10.46 -5.43
C PHE A 34 -6.80 10.43 -4.17
N MET A 35 -6.20 10.54 -2.99
CA MET A 35 -6.96 10.54 -1.73
C MET A 35 -7.92 11.72 -1.63
N LYS A 36 -7.50 12.92 -2.07
CA LYS A 36 -8.37 14.11 -2.13
C LYS A 36 -9.48 14.00 -3.17
N GLU A 37 -9.17 13.49 -4.36
CA GLU A 37 -10.12 13.40 -5.47
C GLU A 37 -11.12 12.25 -5.30
N LEU A 38 -10.70 11.14 -4.68
CA LEU A 38 -11.54 9.96 -4.48
C LEU A 38 -12.74 10.27 -3.57
N ARG A 39 -12.54 11.15 -2.58
CA ARG A 39 -13.58 11.67 -1.69
C ARG A 39 -13.84 13.14 -2.02
N LYS A 40 -14.70 13.40 -3.01
CA LYS A 40 -15.06 14.77 -3.45
C LYS A 40 -15.38 15.68 -2.25
N ASN A 41 -14.47 16.60 -1.94
CA ASN A 41 -14.65 17.68 -0.96
C ASN A 41 -15.28 17.26 0.38
N GLY A 42 -14.82 16.12 0.95
CA GLY A 42 -15.31 15.65 2.25
C GLY A 42 -16.59 14.81 2.20
N SER A 43 -17.12 14.51 1.01
CA SER A 43 -18.14 13.47 0.84
C SER A 43 -17.59 12.09 1.18
N TRP A 44 -18.42 11.26 1.82
CA TRP A 44 -18.13 9.85 2.01
C TRP A 44 -18.33 9.03 0.73
N GLU A 45 -18.98 9.59 -0.29
CA GLU A 45 -19.18 8.93 -1.56
C GLU A 45 -17.88 8.87 -2.37
N ILE A 46 -17.57 7.67 -2.85
CA ILE A 46 -16.41 7.39 -3.68
C ILE A 46 -16.66 7.84 -5.13
N ASP A 47 -15.77 8.67 -5.67
CA ASP A 47 -15.82 9.04 -7.08
C ASP A 47 -15.43 7.86 -7.98
N THR A 48 -16.38 7.40 -8.78
CA THR A 48 -16.25 6.22 -9.65
C THR A 48 -15.19 6.37 -10.74
N ALA A 49 -15.02 7.58 -11.29
CA ALA A 49 -14.06 7.84 -12.35
C ALA A 49 -12.64 7.84 -11.77
N VAL A 50 -12.46 8.50 -10.62
CA VAL A 50 -11.19 8.51 -9.88
C VAL A 50 -10.81 7.10 -9.45
N LEU A 51 -11.76 6.31 -8.91
CA LEU A 51 -11.52 4.92 -8.52
C LEU A 51 -11.00 4.08 -9.70
N GLY A 52 -11.59 4.23 -10.89
CA GLY A 52 -11.14 3.52 -12.09
C GLY A 52 -9.71 3.90 -12.52
N VAL A 53 -9.34 5.18 -12.43
CA VAL A 53 -7.98 5.67 -12.73
C VAL A 53 -6.98 5.16 -11.70
N LEU A 54 -7.34 5.22 -10.41
CA LEU A 54 -6.54 4.71 -9.30
C LEU A 54 -6.28 3.22 -9.47
N ALA A 55 -7.32 2.45 -9.78
CA ALA A 55 -7.21 1.02 -10.01
C ALA A 55 -6.27 0.71 -11.19
N ALA A 56 -6.25 1.53 -12.23
CA ALA A 56 -5.30 1.39 -13.33
C ALA A 56 -3.86 1.67 -12.87
N LYS A 57 -3.60 2.78 -12.18
CA LYS A 57 -2.24 3.14 -11.69
C LYS A 57 -1.66 2.08 -10.77
N TYR A 58 -2.44 1.59 -9.82
CA TYR A 58 -2.02 0.56 -8.86
C TYR A 58 -2.20 -0.86 -9.38
N MET A 59 -2.48 -1.01 -10.67
CA MET A 59 -2.61 -2.27 -11.39
C MET A 59 -3.68 -3.22 -10.81
N VAL A 60 -4.62 -2.67 -10.04
CA VAL A 60 -5.82 -3.31 -9.50
C VAL A 60 -6.88 -3.51 -10.60
N ALA A 61 -6.83 -2.77 -11.70
CA ALA A 61 -7.77 -2.95 -12.82
C ALA A 61 -7.51 -4.23 -13.63
N ARG A 62 -6.34 -4.89 -13.50
CA ARG A 62 -5.98 -6.08 -14.29
C ARG A 62 -6.87 -7.29 -13.98
N GLY A 63 -7.22 -7.50 -12.72
CA GLY A 63 -8.16 -8.53 -12.29
C GLY A 63 -9.61 -8.17 -12.59
N PHE A 64 -9.92 -6.89 -12.83
CA PHE A 64 -11.24 -6.45 -13.29
C PHE A 64 -11.39 -6.62 -14.81
N LYS A 65 -10.52 -7.40 -15.46
CA LYS A 65 -10.67 -7.71 -16.90
C LYS A 65 -11.80 -8.71 -17.09
N THR A 66 -12.56 -8.45 -18.14
CA THR A 66 -13.78 -9.14 -18.56
C THR A 66 -13.48 -10.61 -18.86
N GLU A 67 -14.08 -11.52 -18.10
CA GLU A 67 -14.55 -12.75 -18.74
C GLU A 67 -15.60 -12.35 -19.80
N LYS A 68 -15.65 -13.09 -20.91
CA LYS A 68 -16.64 -12.88 -22.00
C LYS A 68 -18.10 -12.87 -21.52
N ASN A 69 -18.36 -13.29 -20.27
CA ASN A 69 -19.67 -13.49 -19.67
C ASN A 69 -19.95 -12.61 -18.44
N ASN A 70 -19.17 -11.55 -18.17
CA ASN A 70 -19.53 -10.65 -17.06
C ASN A 70 -20.77 -9.84 -17.45
N PRO A 71 -21.88 -9.90 -16.67
CA PRO A 71 -23.12 -9.20 -17.01
C PRO A 71 -23.00 -7.67 -16.87
N LEU A 72 -21.97 -7.16 -16.19
CA LEU A 72 -21.77 -5.73 -15.97
C LEU A 72 -20.86 -5.11 -17.02
N SER A 73 -21.26 -3.94 -17.54
CA SER A 73 -20.38 -3.09 -18.34
C SER A 73 -19.16 -2.61 -17.53
N LYS A 74 -18.11 -2.14 -18.22
CA LYS A 74 -16.92 -1.57 -17.56
C LYS A 74 -17.29 -0.38 -16.64
N SER A 75 -18.24 0.46 -17.04
CA SER A 75 -18.71 1.59 -16.24
C SER A 75 -19.45 1.10 -14.99
N GLN A 76 -20.42 0.20 -15.15
CA GLN A 76 -21.21 -0.34 -14.05
C GLN A 76 -20.34 -1.02 -12.99
N ARG A 77 -19.26 -1.70 -13.38
CA ARG A 77 -18.34 -2.31 -12.43
C ARG A 77 -17.69 -1.30 -11.48
N TRP A 78 -17.25 -0.16 -11.98
CA TRP A 78 -16.66 0.86 -11.12
C TRP A 78 -17.70 1.58 -10.26
N VAL A 79 -18.93 1.75 -10.77
CA VAL A 79 -20.06 2.24 -9.98
C VAL A 79 -20.35 1.29 -8.81
N THR A 80 -20.46 -0.01 -9.07
CA THR A 80 -20.72 -1.01 -8.03
C THR A 80 -19.55 -1.14 -7.06
N ALA A 81 -18.29 -1.16 -7.54
CA ALA A 81 -17.11 -1.19 -6.69
C ALA A 81 -17.01 0.05 -5.78
N ALA A 82 -17.33 1.24 -6.30
CA ALA A 82 -17.36 2.47 -5.51
C ALA A 82 -18.44 2.42 -4.43
N ALA A 83 -19.64 1.90 -4.75
CA ALA A 83 -20.71 1.72 -3.76
C ALA A 83 -20.29 0.77 -2.62
N HIS A 84 -19.64 -0.35 -2.95
CA HIS A 84 -19.12 -1.28 -1.94
C HIS A 84 -18.00 -0.66 -1.09
N LEU A 85 -17.09 0.11 -1.71
CA LEU A 85 -16.04 0.82 -0.98
C LEU A 85 -16.63 1.88 -0.04
N THR A 86 -17.61 2.67 -0.49
CA THR A 86 -18.35 3.63 0.35
C THR A 86 -18.95 2.93 1.58
N ALA A 87 -19.64 1.80 1.38
CA ALA A 87 -20.24 1.04 2.47
C ALA A 87 -19.19 0.50 3.46
N ALA A 88 -18.08 -0.05 2.95
CA ALA A 88 -17.01 -0.60 3.79
C ALA A 88 -16.35 0.49 4.66
N VAL A 89 -16.12 1.68 4.10
CA VAL A 89 -15.54 2.83 4.81
C VAL A 89 -16.47 3.38 5.90
N GLN A 90 -17.78 3.38 5.64
CA GLN A 90 -18.79 3.82 6.62
C GLN A 90 -19.08 2.78 7.71
N SER A 91 -18.67 1.53 7.50
CA SER A 91 -18.82 0.47 8.49
C SER A 91 -18.03 0.77 9.76
N ALA A 92 -18.62 0.46 10.92
CA ALA A 92 -17.95 0.51 12.22
C ALA A 92 -17.15 -0.77 12.54
N GLU A 93 -17.05 -1.69 11.58
CA GLU A 93 -16.29 -2.93 11.73
C GLU A 93 -14.77 -2.70 11.80
N GLN A 94 -14.07 -3.69 12.33
CA GLN A 94 -12.60 -3.72 12.34
C GLN A 94 -12.03 -3.78 10.92
N VAL A 95 -10.80 -3.28 10.74
CA VAL A 95 -10.17 -3.14 9.42
C VAL A 95 -10.06 -4.47 8.68
N GLU A 96 -9.81 -5.57 9.40
CA GLU A 96 -9.69 -6.92 8.88
C GLU A 96 -11.02 -7.38 8.25
N VAL A 97 -12.12 -7.14 8.96
CA VAL A 97 -13.47 -7.45 8.48
C VAL A 97 -13.80 -6.58 7.27
N LYS A 98 -13.50 -5.27 7.30
CA LYS A 98 -13.67 -4.38 6.13
C LYS A 98 -12.92 -4.89 4.90
N VAL A 99 -11.67 -5.34 5.07
CA VAL A 99 -10.83 -5.87 3.98
C VAL A 99 -11.45 -7.12 3.37
N HIS A 100 -11.86 -8.09 4.19
CA HIS A 100 -12.46 -9.34 3.70
C HIS A 100 -13.81 -9.11 3.04
N SER A 101 -14.70 -8.36 3.71
CA SER A 101 -16.02 -8.02 3.18
C SER A 101 -15.90 -7.30 1.85
N LEU A 102 -15.03 -6.29 1.75
CA LEU A 102 -14.79 -5.59 0.49
C LEU A 102 -14.21 -6.53 -0.57
N ALA A 103 -13.24 -7.39 -0.24
CA ALA A 103 -12.67 -8.34 -1.19
C ALA A 103 -13.74 -9.29 -1.78
N ILE A 104 -14.68 -9.77 -0.95
CA ILE A 104 -15.82 -10.58 -1.37
C ILE A 104 -16.70 -9.81 -2.36
N GLU A 105 -17.08 -8.57 -2.02
CA GLU A 105 -17.92 -7.73 -2.90
C GLU A 105 -17.22 -7.39 -4.22
N LEU A 106 -15.92 -7.07 -4.18
CA LEU A 106 -15.13 -6.85 -5.40
C LEU A 106 -15.08 -8.10 -6.29
N GLY A 107 -15.09 -9.30 -5.69
CA GLY A 107 -15.18 -10.57 -6.43
C GLY A 107 -16.49 -10.76 -7.19
N LYS A 108 -17.60 -10.19 -6.71
CA LYS A 108 -18.89 -10.19 -7.42
C LYS A 108 -18.87 -9.25 -8.64
N VAL A 109 -18.14 -8.14 -8.54
CA VAL A 109 -17.99 -7.14 -9.60
C VAL A 109 -17.00 -7.59 -10.69
N ALA A 110 -15.92 -8.23 -10.26
CA ALA A 110 -14.86 -8.77 -11.09
C ALA A 110 -14.69 -10.26 -10.76
N PRO A 111 -15.54 -11.14 -11.35
CA PRO A 111 -15.39 -12.57 -11.23
C PRO A 111 -14.10 -12.97 -11.96
N VAL A 112 -13.00 -12.97 -11.23
CA VAL A 112 -11.71 -13.48 -11.71
C VAL A 112 -11.63 -14.93 -11.25
N LYS A 113 -11.18 -15.83 -12.12
CA LYS A 113 -10.76 -17.18 -11.70
C LYS A 113 -9.61 -17.17 -10.68
N SER A 114 -9.02 -16.01 -10.39
CA SER A 114 -7.82 -15.89 -9.58
C SER A 114 -8.12 -15.74 -8.09
N THR A 115 -7.68 -16.74 -7.32
CA THR A 115 -7.13 -16.68 -5.95
C THR A 115 -7.46 -15.43 -5.12
N SER A 116 -8.16 -15.63 -3.99
CA SER A 116 -8.52 -14.64 -2.95
C SER A 116 -7.51 -13.51 -2.72
N GLY A 117 -6.21 -13.80 -2.79
CA GLY A 117 -5.13 -12.82 -2.60
C GLY A 117 -5.15 -11.59 -3.50
N TYR A 118 -5.64 -11.69 -4.74
CA TYR A 118 -5.72 -10.51 -5.62
C TYR A 118 -6.78 -9.51 -5.13
N LEU A 119 -7.94 -10.02 -4.73
CA LEU A 119 -9.05 -9.21 -4.26
C LEU A 119 -8.74 -8.58 -2.89
N LEU A 120 -8.03 -9.30 -2.02
CA LEU A 120 -7.51 -8.74 -0.76
C LEU A 120 -6.51 -7.59 -1.02
N SER A 121 -5.56 -7.78 -1.94
CA SER A 121 -4.63 -6.73 -2.37
C SER A 121 -5.35 -5.50 -2.93
N ALA A 122 -6.42 -5.69 -3.70
CA ALA A 122 -7.27 -4.61 -4.20
C ALA A 122 -8.00 -3.89 -3.07
N ALA A 123 -8.65 -4.64 -2.17
CA ALA A 123 -9.41 -4.11 -1.05
C ALA A 123 -8.55 -3.25 -0.14
N THR A 124 -7.37 -3.73 0.26
CA THR A 124 -6.46 -2.95 1.12
C THR A 124 -6.04 -1.62 0.47
N LYS A 125 -5.75 -1.60 -0.84
CA LYS A 125 -5.40 -0.38 -1.57
C LYS A 125 -6.57 0.59 -1.65
N PHE A 126 -7.76 0.10 -1.98
CA PHE A 126 -8.96 0.94 -2.07
C PHE A 126 -9.34 1.54 -0.72
N LEU A 127 -9.31 0.76 0.37
CA LEU A 127 -9.56 1.25 1.72
C LEU A 127 -8.56 2.33 2.12
N TRP A 128 -7.25 2.11 1.88
CA TRP A 128 -6.21 3.10 2.18
C TRP A 128 -6.48 4.44 1.47
N PHE A 129 -6.70 4.41 0.16
CA PHE A 129 -6.97 5.64 -0.60
C PHE A 129 -8.30 6.28 -0.26
N ALA A 130 -9.24 5.47 0.24
CA ALA A 130 -10.47 5.95 0.81
C ALA A 130 -10.31 6.33 2.29
N GLY A 131 -9.11 6.59 2.83
CA GLY A 131 -8.89 7.20 4.15
C GLY A 131 -8.83 6.23 5.33
N GLU A 132 -8.88 4.91 5.12
CA GLU A 132 -8.69 3.93 6.19
C GLU A 132 -7.19 3.74 6.47
N HIS A 133 -6.62 4.60 7.31
CA HIS A 133 -5.17 4.64 7.51
C HIS A 133 -4.58 3.45 8.30
N GLU A 134 -5.44 2.69 8.99
CA GLU A 134 -5.02 1.52 9.76
C GLU A 134 -4.79 0.28 8.87
N VAL A 135 -5.27 0.29 7.62
CA VAL A 135 -5.11 -0.86 6.72
C VAL A 135 -3.64 -1.08 6.33
N ARG A 136 -3.19 -2.34 6.33
CA ARG A 136 -1.87 -2.74 5.83
C ARG A 136 -2.00 -3.09 4.36
N ILE A 137 -1.16 -2.53 3.50
CA ILE A 137 -1.29 -2.79 2.06
C ILE A 137 -0.79 -4.18 1.78
N LEU A 138 -1.72 -5.09 1.48
CA LEU A 138 -1.36 -6.42 1.03
C LEU A 138 -0.86 -6.30 -0.42
N ASP A 139 0.42 -6.61 -0.61
CA ASP A 139 1.05 -6.65 -1.92
C ASP A 139 1.89 -7.90 -2.05
N LYS A 140 1.95 -8.47 -3.27
CA LYS A 140 2.75 -9.67 -3.52
C LYS A 140 4.21 -9.47 -3.14
N ARG A 141 4.80 -8.31 -3.43
CA ARG A 141 6.21 -8.04 -3.08
C ARG A 141 6.38 -7.92 -1.57
N ALA A 142 5.43 -7.32 -0.86
CA ALA A 142 5.47 -7.25 0.58
C ALA A 142 5.37 -8.65 1.22
N VAL A 143 4.46 -9.51 0.73
CA VAL A 143 4.36 -10.92 1.16
C VAL A 143 5.69 -11.66 0.93
N ASP A 144 6.28 -11.52 -0.26
CA ASP A 144 7.55 -12.15 -0.60
C ASP A 144 8.70 -11.64 0.29
N ALA A 145 8.71 -10.35 0.64
CA ALA A 145 9.70 -9.74 1.55
C ALA A 145 9.56 -10.23 2.99
N LEU A 146 8.34 -10.26 3.52
CA LEU A 146 8.05 -10.75 4.87
C LEU A 146 8.43 -12.23 5.02
N GLY A 147 8.18 -13.05 3.99
CA GLY A 147 8.63 -14.45 3.96
C GLY A 147 10.15 -14.58 4.11
N ARG A 148 10.92 -13.73 3.41
CA ARG A 148 12.39 -13.69 3.53
C ARG A 148 12.86 -13.22 4.89
N LEU A 149 12.25 -12.16 5.43
CA LEU A 149 12.61 -11.63 6.75
C LEU A 149 12.39 -12.65 7.87
N ARG A 150 11.37 -13.51 7.74
CA ARG A 150 11.11 -14.63 8.67
C ARG A 150 11.96 -15.87 8.43
N GLY A 151 12.81 -15.89 7.40
CA GLY A 151 13.59 -17.08 7.02
C GLY A 151 12.74 -18.23 6.48
N VAL A 152 11.48 -17.99 6.11
CA VAL A 152 10.58 -19.01 5.58
C VAL A 152 10.78 -19.11 4.07
N ARG A 153 11.25 -20.27 3.58
CA ARG A 153 11.25 -20.59 2.15
C ARG A 153 9.82 -20.96 1.71
N GLY A 154 9.03 -19.96 1.33
CA GLY A 154 7.67 -20.18 0.86
C GLY A 154 6.84 -18.90 0.88
N LYS A 155 5.68 -18.93 0.21
CA LYS A 155 4.70 -17.83 0.31
C LYS A 155 4.06 -17.88 1.70
N LEU A 156 3.99 -16.74 2.39
CA LEU A 156 3.05 -16.60 3.49
C LEU A 156 1.66 -16.97 2.95
N GLY A 157 0.86 -17.74 3.71
CA GLY A 157 -0.54 -17.97 3.35
C GLY A 157 -1.23 -16.63 3.12
N VAL A 158 -2.13 -16.55 2.12
CA VAL A 158 -2.77 -15.27 1.76
C VAL A 158 -4.01 -15.04 2.62
N ASP A 159 -3.78 -15.05 3.93
CA ASP A 159 -4.71 -14.63 4.96
C ASP A 159 -4.32 -13.21 5.40
N TYR A 160 -5.28 -12.28 5.46
CA TYR A 160 -4.96 -10.87 5.69
C TYR A 160 -4.53 -10.62 7.14
N GLU A 161 -5.15 -11.31 8.09
CA GLU A 161 -4.86 -11.24 9.52
C GLU A 161 -3.45 -11.76 9.80
N GLN A 162 -3.12 -12.93 9.24
CA GLN A 162 -1.75 -13.45 9.32
C GLN A 162 -0.74 -12.49 8.67
N TYR A 163 -1.09 -11.90 7.53
CA TYR A 163 -0.25 -10.90 6.88
C TYR A 163 -0.03 -9.66 7.78
N ALA A 164 -1.11 -9.10 8.33
CA ALA A 164 -1.07 -7.91 9.17
C ALA A 164 -0.29 -8.15 10.47
N ALA A 165 -0.46 -9.32 11.11
CA ALA A 165 0.30 -9.70 12.29
C ALA A 165 1.81 -9.78 11.98
N VAL A 166 2.19 -10.49 10.91
CA VAL A 166 3.59 -10.60 10.50
C VAL A 166 4.18 -9.25 10.09
N TRP A 167 3.38 -8.44 9.40
CA TRP A 167 3.76 -7.07 9.06
C TRP A 167 4.08 -6.27 10.32
N LYS A 168 3.21 -6.36 11.34
CA LYS A 168 3.37 -5.63 12.60
C LYS A 168 4.61 -6.08 13.36
N ASP A 169 4.84 -7.38 13.48
CA ASP A 169 6.06 -7.90 14.11
C ASP A 169 7.33 -7.36 13.43
N GLN A 170 7.34 -7.32 12.10
CA GLN A 170 8.47 -6.80 11.34
C GLN A 170 8.59 -5.27 11.42
N PHE A 171 7.48 -4.55 11.44
CA PHE A 171 7.48 -3.10 11.67
C PHE A 171 8.09 -2.78 13.04
N ASP A 172 7.64 -3.46 14.10
CA ASP A 172 8.12 -3.27 15.46
C ASP A 172 9.62 -3.60 15.58
N ALA A 173 10.11 -4.61 14.86
CA ALA A 173 11.54 -4.94 14.78
C ALA A 173 12.39 -3.88 14.04
N HIS A 174 11.79 -3.07 13.16
CA HIS A 174 12.49 -2.04 12.38
C HIS A 174 12.22 -0.61 12.86
N LYS A 175 11.40 -0.44 13.91
CA LYS A 175 10.90 0.87 14.38
C LYS A 175 12.01 1.89 14.64
N GLU A 176 13.14 1.47 15.21
CA GLU A 176 14.25 2.39 15.54
C GLU A 176 14.96 2.89 14.29
N VAL A 177 15.14 2.02 13.30
CA VAL A 177 15.75 2.38 12.00
C VAL A 177 14.81 3.30 11.23
N LEU A 178 13.50 3.01 11.26
CA LEU A 178 12.48 3.85 10.66
C LEU A 178 12.42 5.23 11.33
N ALA A 179 12.41 5.31 12.66
CA ALA A 179 12.39 6.57 13.40
C ALA A 179 13.61 7.44 13.07
N LYS A 180 14.82 6.86 13.04
CA LYS A 180 16.04 7.58 12.61
C LYS A 180 15.95 8.06 11.16
N THR A 181 15.40 7.22 10.29
CA THR A 181 15.20 7.56 8.87
C THR A 181 14.26 8.75 8.70
N LEU A 182 13.14 8.76 9.44
CA LEU A 182 12.14 9.83 9.36
C LEU A 182 12.65 11.13 10.00
N ALA A 183 13.45 11.06 11.06
CA ALA A 183 14.09 12.24 11.65
C ALA A 183 15.06 12.94 10.68
N ASP A 184 15.76 12.16 9.84
CA ASP A 184 16.69 12.69 8.83
C ASP A 184 15.97 13.20 7.55
N LEU A 185 14.71 12.79 7.32
CA LEU A 185 14.01 13.01 6.05
C LEU A 185 13.79 14.50 5.69
N PRO A 186 13.43 15.41 6.62
CA PRO A 186 13.32 16.84 6.33
C PRO A 186 14.60 17.45 5.73
N CYS A 187 15.77 17.03 6.22
CA CYS A 187 17.06 17.50 5.69
C CYS A 187 17.31 17.08 4.24
N GLN A 188 16.52 16.14 3.73
CA GLN A 188 16.64 15.63 2.36
C GLN A 188 15.61 16.23 1.40
N LEU A 189 14.73 17.13 1.84
CA LEU A 189 13.69 17.73 1.00
C LEU A 189 14.23 18.38 -0.28
N LEU A 190 15.43 18.98 -0.23
CA LEU A 190 16.11 19.57 -1.39
C LEU A 190 16.46 18.55 -2.49
N TRP A 191 16.48 17.25 -2.17
CA TRP A 191 16.77 16.16 -3.10
C TRP A 191 15.49 15.42 -3.55
N THR A 192 14.32 15.92 -3.15
CA THR A 192 13.02 15.36 -3.53
C THR A 192 12.48 16.06 -4.76
N CYS A 193 11.43 15.49 -5.35
CA CYS A 193 10.61 16.16 -6.37
C CYS A 193 9.49 17.02 -5.75
N ILE A 194 9.50 17.22 -4.43
CA ILE A 194 8.47 17.96 -3.71
C ILE A 194 8.74 19.47 -3.90
N PRO A 195 7.76 20.22 -4.43
CA PRO A 195 7.87 21.67 -4.58
C PRO A 195 8.20 22.39 -3.26
N SER A 196 9.07 23.40 -3.30
CA SER A 196 9.56 24.09 -2.11
C SER A 196 8.48 24.82 -1.32
N ASP A 197 7.42 25.28 -2.00
CA ASP A 197 6.26 25.93 -1.40
C ASP A 197 5.42 24.99 -0.51
N VAL A 198 5.57 23.67 -0.64
CA VAL A 198 4.88 22.68 0.20
C VAL A 198 5.79 21.94 1.18
N HIS A 199 7.05 22.38 1.37
CA HIS A 199 8.00 21.74 2.29
C HIS A 199 7.51 21.72 3.74
N ALA A 200 6.90 22.80 4.23
CA ALA A 200 6.33 22.84 5.57
C ALA A 200 5.18 21.82 5.77
N GLU A 201 4.36 21.61 4.74
CA GLU A 201 3.35 20.54 4.75
C GLU A 201 4.01 19.17 4.78
N ALA A 202 5.07 18.96 3.99
CA ALA A 202 5.82 17.71 3.97
C ALA A 202 6.41 17.35 5.34
N GLU A 203 7.02 18.31 6.03
CA GLU A 203 7.54 18.09 7.38
C GLU A 203 6.45 17.71 8.38
N THR A 204 5.24 18.23 8.21
CA THR A 204 4.08 17.86 9.03
C THR A 204 3.65 16.44 8.72
N VAL A 205 3.49 16.10 7.44
CA VAL A 205 3.13 14.75 6.98
C VAL A 205 4.13 13.69 7.45
N PHE A 206 5.43 13.99 7.45
CA PHE A 206 6.47 13.03 7.86
C PHE A 206 6.38 12.62 9.34
N LYS A 207 5.69 13.41 10.17
CA LYS A 207 5.45 13.14 11.60
C LYS A 207 4.20 12.29 11.84
N GLU A 208 3.36 12.10 10.83
CA GLU A 208 2.14 11.31 10.93
C GLU A 208 2.46 9.81 11.08
N LEU A 209 1.72 9.13 11.96
CA LEU A 209 1.90 7.70 12.20
C LEU A 209 1.71 6.89 10.91
N TRP A 210 0.65 7.21 10.15
CA TRP A 210 0.36 6.53 8.90
C TRP A 210 1.51 6.68 7.90
N PHE A 211 2.23 7.81 7.88
CA PHE A 211 3.34 8.00 6.94
C PHE A 211 4.46 7.01 7.22
N SER A 212 4.76 6.74 8.49
CA SER A 212 5.73 5.73 8.89
C SER A 212 5.31 4.32 8.42
N ASP A 213 4.02 3.96 8.55
CA ASP A 213 3.48 2.70 8.05
C ASP A 213 3.69 2.57 6.53
N ARG A 214 3.46 3.65 5.78
CA ARG A 214 3.62 3.67 4.32
C ARG A 214 5.07 3.57 3.87
N VAL A 215 5.99 4.22 4.58
CA VAL A 215 7.43 4.07 4.33
C VAL A 215 7.86 2.62 4.54
N PHE A 216 7.34 1.96 5.57
CA PHE A 216 7.62 0.54 5.79
C PHE A 216 7.02 -0.35 4.70
N ASP A 217 5.80 -0.07 4.23
CA ASP A 217 5.22 -0.77 3.06
C ASP A 217 6.09 -0.60 1.80
N LYS A 218 6.63 0.61 1.56
CA LYS A 218 7.57 0.87 0.46
C LYS A 218 8.89 0.12 0.63
N TYR A 219 9.38 -0.02 1.86
CA TYR A 219 10.55 -0.82 2.19
C TYR A 219 10.33 -2.30 1.87
N LEU A 220 9.22 -2.89 2.33
CA LEU A 220 8.87 -4.28 2.02
C LEU A 220 8.71 -4.49 0.51
N TRP A 221 8.06 -3.55 -0.18
CA TRP A 221 7.90 -3.61 -1.63
C TRP A 221 9.23 -3.59 -2.38
N THR A 222 10.18 -2.76 -1.94
CA THR A 222 11.52 -2.66 -2.55
C THR A 222 12.35 -3.92 -2.26
N LEU A 223 12.28 -4.43 -1.03
CA LEU A 223 12.95 -5.68 -0.63
C LEU A 223 12.39 -6.90 -1.40
N GLY A 224 11.08 -6.89 -1.68
CA GLY A 224 10.35 -7.97 -2.32
C GLY A 224 10.70 -8.20 -3.80
N VAL A 225 11.37 -7.25 -4.45
CA VAL A 225 11.74 -7.31 -5.89
C VAL A 225 12.51 -8.60 -6.27
N GLY A 226 13.24 -9.19 -5.32
CA GLY A 226 14.02 -10.42 -5.55
C GLY A 226 15.28 -10.18 -6.38
N ALA A 227 16.24 -11.10 -6.29
CA ALA A 227 17.55 -10.97 -6.95
C ALA A 227 17.47 -10.88 -8.49
N ASN A 228 16.34 -11.29 -9.09
CA ASN A 228 16.12 -11.29 -10.53
C ASN A 228 15.16 -10.17 -11.01
N GLY A 229 14.64 -9.35 -10.10
CA GLY A 229 13.73 -8.27 -10.46
C GLY A 229 14.52 -7.00 -10.78
N GLY A 230 14.57 -6.64 -12.06
CA GLY A 230 15.02 -5.31 -12.45
C GLY A 230 14.20 -4.23 -11.73
N ALA A 231 14.84 -3.13 -11.35
CA ALA A 231 14.23 -1.99 -10.70
C ALA A 231 13.11 -1.40 -11.59
N THR A 232 11.89 -1.89 -11.45
CA THR A 232 10.72 -1.24 -12.03
C THR A 232 10.34 -0.11 -11.09
N SER A 233 10.85 1.10 -11.31
CA SER A 233 10.38 2.29 -10.62
C SER A 233 8.90 2.50 -10.93
N PHE A 234 8.08 2.69 -9.89
CA PHE A 234 6.85 3.46 -10.07
C PHE A 234 7.27 4.92 -10.17
N VAL A 235 7.19 5.46 -11.39
CA VAL A 235 7.01 6.89 -11.63
C VAL A 235 5.50 7.13 -11.70
#